data_AF-A0A563F2Q3-F1
#
_entry.id   AF-A0A563F2Q3-F1
#
_cell.length_a   1.000
_cell.length_b   1.000
_cell.length_c   1.000
_cell.angle_alpha   90.00
_cell.angle_beta   90.00
_cell.angle_gamma   90.00
#
_symmetry.space_group_name_H-M   'P 1'
#
loop_
_entity.id
_entity.type
_entity.pdbx_description
1 polymer ?
#
loop_
_entity_poly.entity_id
_entity_poly.type
_entity_poly.pdbx_seq_one_letter_code
_entity_poly.pdbx_strand_id
1 'polypeptide(L)'
;MPQQQWSDKRERQYKHIKSSAKKRGAGEDRAEEIAARTVNKNRAQSGEAKEASRTSTEDMSPQRRGGLRSGKQGPKGPTRDQLYNEARKRNIKGRSKMTKSELVKALGR
;
A
#
# COMPACT_ATOMS: atom_id res chain seq x y z
N MET A 1 -4.52 15.09 -17.97
CA MET A 1 -4.12 15.12 -16.54
C MET A 1 -5.39 14.99 -15.71
N PRO A 2 -5.62 13.89 -14.97
CA PRO A 2 -6.86 13.74 -14.23
C PRO A 2 -6.92 14.81 -13.13
N GLN A 3 -8.08 15.46 -13.05
CA GLN A 3 -8.32 16.69 -12.29
C GLN A 3 -8.04 16.53 -10.79
N GLN A 4 -7.49 17.61 -10.23
CA GLN A 4 -7.06 17.94 -8.86
C GLN A 4 -7.62 17.09 -7.70
N GLN A 5 -7.22 15.82 -7.64
CA GLN A 5 -7.49 14.94 -6.49
C GLN A 5 -6.52 15.21 -5.31
N TRP A 6 -5.41 15.90 -5.57
CA TRP A 6 -4.29 16.07 -4.66
C TRP A 6 -4.00 17.56 -4.44
N SER A 7 -3.61 17.90 -3.21
CA SER A 7 -3.09 19.25 -2.91
C SER A 7 -1.70 19.43 -3.53
N ASP A 8 -1.28 20.67 -3.74
CA ASP A 8 0.04 21.01 -4.29
C ASP A 8 1.20 20.36 -3.52
N LYS A 9 1.02 20.17 -2.21
CA LYS A 9 1.97 19.44 -1.35
C LYS A 9 2.09 17.97 -1.77
N ARG A 10 0.96 17.32 -2.04
CA ARG A 10 0.90 15.90 -2.44
C ARG A 10 1.37 15.69 -3.87
N GLU A 11 1.12 16.63 -4.78
CA GLU A 11 1.66 16.60 -6.14
C GLU A 11 3.18 16.72 -6.16
N ARG A 12 3.76 17.64 -5.38
CA ARG A 12 5.22 17.75 -5.24
C ARG A 12 5.82 16.47 -4.65
N GLN A 13 5.16 15.89 -3.64
CA GLN A 13 5.56 14.62 -3.05
C GLN A 13 5.54 13.48 -4.09
N TYR A 14 4.49 13.40 -4.89
CA TYR A 14 4.37 12.42 -5.98
C TYR A 14 5.54 12.53 -6.96
N LYS A 15 5.80 13.74 -7.49
CA LYS A 15 6.90 14.00 -8.44
C LYS A 15 8.25 13.61 -7.84
N HIS A 16 8.50 13.95 -6.58
CA HIS A 16 9.76 13.62 -5.91
C HIS A 16 9.97 12.11 -5.76
N ILE A 17 8.93 11.38 -5.36
CA ILE A 17 9.02 9.92 -5.20
C ILE A 17 9.16 9.23 -6.56
N LYS A 18 8.41 9.66 -7.59
CA LYS A 18 8.53 9.12 -8.96
C LYS A 18 9.96 9.29 -9.47
N SER A 19 10.54 10.50 -9.32
CA SER A 19 11.94 10.75 -9.69
C SER A 19 12.93 9.89 -8.90
N SER A 20 12.77 9.79 -7.58
CA SER A 20 13.62 8.94 -6.74
C SER A 20 13.54 7.45 -7.10
N ALA A 21 12.35 6.95 -7.47
CA ALA A 21 12.18 5.57 -7.90
C ALA A 21 12.83 5.31 -9.27
N LYS A 22 12.67 6.23 -10.24
CA LYS A 22 13.37 6.16 -11.54
C LYS A 22 14.89 6.16 -11.36
N LYS A 23 15.43 7.04 -10.50
CA LYS A 23 16.87 7.09 -10.19
C LYS A 23 17.41 5.80 -9.58
N ARG A 24 16.57 5.02 -8.92
CA ARG A 24 16.89 3.70 -8.36
C ARG A 24 16.72 2.55 -9.37
N GLY A 25 16.46 2.85 -10.64
CA GLY A 25 16.31 1.87 -11.71
C GLY A 25 14.90 1.31 -11.90
N ALA A 26 13.88 1.87 -11.25
CA ALA A 26 12.50 1.48 -11.55
C ALA A 26 12.04 2.06 -12.90
N GLY A 27 11.35 1.25 -13.71
CA GLY A 27 10.69 1.73 -14.93
C GLY A 27 9.61 2.80 -14.66
N GLU A 28 9.23 3.52 -15.72
CA GLU A 28 8.23 4.61 -15.70
C GLU A 28 6.97 4.25 -14.90
N ASP A 29 6.29 3.19 -15.33
CA ASP A 29 5.01 2.76 -14.79
C ASP A 29 5.14 2.31 -13.33
N ARG A 30 6.23 1.62 -13.01
CA ARG A 30 6.49 1.17 -11.64
C ARG A 30 6.81 2.35 -10.72
N ALA A 31 7.53 3.34 -11.20
CA ALA A 31 7.84 4.55 -10.43
C ALA A 31 6.59 5.37 -10.15
N GLU A 32 5.71 5.51 -11.14
CA GLU A 32 4.37 6.09 -11.03
C GLU A 32 3.51 5.37 -9.99
N GLU A 33 3.43 4.04 -10.09
CA GLU A 33 2.68 3.19 -9.16
C GLU A 33 3.21 3.30 -7.72
N ILE A 34 4.54 3.36 -7.53
CA ILE A 34 5.17 3.54 -6.22
C ILE A 34 4.84 4.93 -5.65
N ALA A 35 4.93 5.97 -6.47
CA ALA A 35 4.65 7.33 -6.05
C ALA A 35 3.17 7.50 -5.65
N ALA A 36 2.25 7.02 -6.50
CA ALA A 36 0.81 7.09 -6.25
C ALA A 36 0.42 6.35 -4.97
N ARG A 37 0.91 5.11 -4.77
CA ARG A 37 0.63 4.33 -3.56
C ARG A 37 1.15 5.00 -2.30
N THR A 38 2.34 5.60 -2.37
CA THR A 38 2.94 6.29 -1.22
C THR A 38 2.14 7.53 -0.85
N VAL A 39 1.76 8.35 -1.83
CA VAL A 39 0.98 9.57 -1.61
C VAL A 39 -0.43 9.24 -1.10
N ASN A 40 -1.12 8.27 -1.69
CA ASN A 40 -2.46 7.86 -1.24
C ASN A 40 -2.44 7.33 0.21
N LYS A 41 -1.40 6.58 0.60
CA LYS A 41 -1.23 6.13 1.98
C LYS A 41 -1.01 7.31 2.94
N ASN A 42 -0.18 8.29 2.58
CA ASN A 42 0.01 9.48 3.42
C ASN A 42 -1.28 10.30 3.53
N ARG A 43 -2.04 10.45 2.43
CA ARG A 43 -3.35 11.12 2.45
C ARG A 43 -4.32 10.44 3.39
N ALA A 44 -4.41 9.11 3.33
CA ALA A 44 -5.26 8.34 4.23
C ALA A 44 -4.86 8.51 5.70
N GLN A 45 -3.55 8.53 6.02
CA GLN A 45 -3.08 8.77 7.39
C GLN A 45 -3.29 10.19 7.88
N SER A 46 -3.24 11.18 6.99
CA SER A 46 -3.49 12.59 7.30
C SER A 46 -4.97 13.00 7.27
N GLY A 47 -5.90 12.07 7.01
CA GLY A 47 -7.33 12.37 6.88
C GLY A 47 -7.72 13.12 5.59
N GLU A 48 -6.81 13.25 4.62
CA GLU A 48 -7.04 13.95 3.34
C GLU A 48 -7.71 13.06 2.27
N ALA A 49 -7.93 11.78 2.57
CA ALA A 49 -8.56 10.83 1.66
C ALA A 49 -10.04 10.66 2.00
N LYS A 50 -10.92 10.75 0.98
CA LYS A 50 -12.36 10.49 1.12
C LYS A 50 -12.65 9.07 1.60
N GLU A 51 -11.85 8.12 1.14
CA GLU A 51 -11.93 6.71 1.53
C GLU A 51 -10.60 6.27 2.17
N ALA A 52 -10.71 5.60 3.32
CA ALA A 52 -9.56 5.05 4.02
C ALA A 52 -9.87 3.65 4.55
N SER A 53 -8.96 2.71 4.29
CA SER A 53 -9.00 1.40 4.96
C SER A 53 -8.31 1.47 6.31
N ARG A 54 -8.68 0.59 7.25
CA ARG A 54 -8.01 0.48 8.55
C ARG A 54 -6.50 0.27 8.42
N THR A 55 -6.06 -0.53 7.44
CA THR A 55 -4.62 -0.70 7.16
C THR A 55 -3.99 0.51 6.49
N SER A 56 -4.77 1.40 5.89
CA SER A 56 -4.23 2.65 5.35
C SER A 56 -3.98 3.67 6.46
N THR A 57 -4.77 3.67 7.53
CA THR A 57 -4.62 4.59 8.67
C THR A 57 -3.70 4.03 9.76
N GLU A 58 -3.95 2.81 10.25
CA GLU A 58 -3.29 2.23 11.44
C GLU A 58 -1.94 1.55 11.15
N ASP A 59 -1.68 1.14 9.91
CA ASP A 59 -0.40 0.48 9.56
C ASP A 59 0.74 1.51 9.47
N MET A 60 1.99 1.05 9.61
CA MET A 60 3.20 1.88 9.57
C MET A 60 3.25 2.82 8.35
N SER A 61 3.81 4.01 8.57
CA SER A 61 4.04 5.01 7.52
C SER A 61 4.91 4.44 6.39
N PRO A 62 4.72 4.89 5.14
CA PRO A 62 5.53 4.45 4.01
C PRO A 62 7.04 4.62 4.23
N GLN A 63 7.44 5.71 4.88
CA GLN A 63 8.84 6.09 5.10
C GLN A 63 9.51 5.14 6.09
N ARG A 64 8.80 4.74 7.15
CA ARG A 64 9.30 3.76 8.13
C ARG A 64 9.25 2.33 7.58
N ARG A 65 8.29 2.03 6.71
CA ARG A 65 8.09 0.67 6.17
C ARG A 65 9.21 0.23 5.23
N GLY A 66 9.82 1.15 4.48
CA GLY A 66 10.95 0.83 3.59
C GLY A 66 12.10 0.24 4.40
N GLY A 67 12.60 -0.95 4.03
CA GLY A 67 13.67 -1.63 4.77
C GLY A 67 13.16 -2.64 5.82
N LEU A 68 12.17 -2.28 6.64
CA LEU A 68 11.74 -3.11 7.78
C LEU A 68 11.00 -4.39 7.37
N ARG A 69 10.28 -4.37 6.25
CA ARG A 69 9.64 -5.57 5.70
C ARG A 69 10.53 -6.33 4.72
N SER A 70 11.68 -5.77 4.35
CA SER A 70 12.68 -6.34 3.46
C SER A 70 13.91 -6.79 4.26
N GLY A 71 13.75 -7.87 5.05
CA GLY A 71 14.80 -8.35 5.96
C GLY A 71 15.49 -9.66 5.58
N LYS A 72 15.04 -10.38 4.54
CA LYS A 72 15.73 -11.54 3.94
C LYS A 72 15.34 -11.62 2.45
N GLN A 73 16.24 -12.13 1.60
CA GLN A 73 16.01 -12.30 0.15
C GLN A 73 14.64 -12.93 -0.15
N GLY A 74 13.87 -12.29 -1.03
CA GLY A 74 12.62 -12.81 -1.60
C GLY A 74 11.32 -12.13 -1.09
N PRO A 75 10.26 -12.07 -1.92
CA PRO A 75 8.96 -11.56 -1.51
C PRO A 75 8.29 -12.53 -0.53
N LYS A 76 8.14 -12.14 0.76
CA LYS A 76 7.44 -12.92 1.82
C LYS A 76 5.91 -13.06 1.65
N GLY A 77 5.40 -12.77 0.45
CA GLY A 77 3.98 -12.66 0.16
C GLY A 77 3.27 -11.57 0.98
N PRO A 78 1.93 -11.48 0.86
CA PRO A 78 1.14 -10.48 1.60
C PRO A 78 1.18 -10.69 3.12
N THR A 79 0.95 -9.63 3.90
CA THR A 79 0.77 -9.71 5.36
C THR A 79 -0.59 -10.28 5.72
N ARG A 80 -0.76 -10.76 6.97
CA ARG A 80 -2.05 -11.26 7.46
C ARG A 80 -3.15 -10.22 7.29
N ASP A 81 -2.88 -8.95 7.61
CA ASP A 81 -3.88 -7.88 7.50
C ASP A 81 -4.23 -7.55 6.04
N GLN A 82 -3.26 -7.67 5.12
CA GLN A 82 -3.53 -7.54 3.68
C GLN A 82 -4.46 -8.64 3.20
N LEU A 83 -4.18 -9.89 3.60
CA LEU A 83 -5.03 -11.05 3.28
C LEU A 83 -6.40 -10.93 3.94
N TYR A 84 -6.47 -10.44 5.18
CA TYR A 84 -7.73 -10.21 5.89
C TYR A 84 -8.59 -9.18 5.16
N ASN A 85 -8.01 -8.08 4.69
CA ASN A 85 -8.73 -7.07 3.94
C ASN A 85 -9.18 -7.57 2.57
N GLU A 86 -8.35 -8.37 1.90
CA GLU A 86 -8.73 -9.01 0.65
C GLU A 86 -9.89 -10.00 0.86
N ALA A 87 -9.80 -10.84 1.89
CA ALA A 87 -10.86 -11.74 2.32
C ALA A 87 -12.14 -10.99 2.69
N ARG A 88 -12.02 -9.80 3.30
CA ARG A 88 -13.15 -8.90 3.57
C ARG A 88 -13.79 -8.39 2.28
N LYS A 89 -12.99 -7.94 1.30
CA LYS A 89 -13.50 -7.48 0.00
C LYS A 89 -14.21 -8.60 -0.78
N ARG A 90 -13.72 -9.84 -0.66
CA ARG A 90 -14.33 -11.03 -1.27
C ARG A 90 -15.44 -11.66 -0.40
N ASN A 91 -15.85 -11.01 0.68
CA ASN A 91 -16.90 -11.49 1.59
C ASN A 91 -16.70 -12.90 2.16
N ILE A 92 -15.44 -13.31 2.39
CA ILE A 92 -15.11 -14.61 2.98
C ILE A 92 -15.61 -14.64 4.44
N LYS A 93 -16.49 -15.62 4.73
CA LYS A 93 -17.02 -15.87 6.08
C LYS A 93 -15.94 -16.49 6.96
N GLY A 94 -15.96 -16.18 8.26
CA GLY A 94 -14.95 -16.71 9.21
C GLY A 94 -13.56 -16.05 9.13
N ARG A 95 -13.32 -15.12 8.19
CA ARG A 95 -12.02 -14.44 7.97
C ARG A 95 -11.38 -13.83 9.23
N SER A 96 -12.16 -13.41 10.21
CA SER A 96 -11.65 -12.82 11.46
C SER A 96 -10.97 -13.83 12.37
N LYS A 97 -11.37 -15.11 12.28
CA LYS A 97 -10.78 -16.21 13.05
C LYS A 97 -9.61 -16.87 12.32
N MET A 98 -9.42 -16.57 11.03
CA MET A 98 -8.38 -17.20 10.21
C MET A 98 -6.99 -16.64 10.50
N THR A 99 -6.03 -17.56 10.57
CA THR A 99 -4.60 -17.33 10.57
C THR A 99 -4.10 -16.89 9.19
N LYS A 100 -2.82 -16.49 9.09
CA LYS A 100 -2.24 -16.08 7.80
C LYS A 100 -2.33 -17.18 6.75
N SER A 101 -2.02 -18.43 7.11
CA SER A 101 -2.06 -19.59 6.21
C SER A 101 -3.48 -19.92 5.77
N GLU A 102 -4.46 -19.84 6.67
CA GLU A 102 -5.87 -20.07 6.33
C GLU A 102 -6.42 -18.98 5.41
N LEU A 103 -6.04 -17.72 5.61
CA LEU A 103 -6.42 -16.63 4.71
C LEU A 103 -5.81 -16.78 3.31
N VAL A 104 -4.56 -17.27 3.21
CA VAL A 104 -3.92 -17.58 1.90
C VAL A 104 -4.72 -18.67 1.18
N LYS A 105 -5.00 -19.79 1.88
CA LYS A 105 -5.79 -20.91 1.33
C LYS A 105 -7.19 -20.45 0.90
N ALA A 106 -7.89 -19.70 1.75
CA ALA A 106 -9.23 -19.20 1.45
C ALA A 106 -9.28 -18.23 0.26
N LEU A 107 -8.16 -17.58 -0.06
CA LEU A 107 -8.02 -16.68 -1.21
C LEU A 107 -7.55 -17.38 -2.49
N GLY A 108 -7.22 -18.68 -2.43
CA GLY A 108 -6.73 -19.46 -3.56
C GLY A 108 -5.31 -19.05 -4.00
N ARG A 109 -4.42 -18.82 -3.04
CA ARG A 109 -3.02 -18.43 -3.27
C ARG A 109 -2.03 -19.44 -2.70
#